data_AF-A0A183GIY0-F1
#
_entry.id   AF-A0A183GIY0-F1
#
_cell.length_a   1.000
_cell.length_b   1.000
_cell.length_c   1.000
_cell.angle_alpha   90.00
_cell.angle_beta   90.00
_cell.angle_gamma   90.00
#
_symmetry.space_group_name_H-M   'P 1'
#
loop_
_entity.id
_entity.type
_entity.pdbx_description
1 polymer ?
#
loop_
_entity_poly.entity_id
_entity_poly.type
_entity_poly.pdbx_seq_one_letter_code
_entity_poly.pdbx_strand_id
1 'polypeptide(L)' 'IYIHGLGSSLNRAVVLALEVQKTFTDTISLNITTSTVNVTDDLFPLSDEFEMGIRNRPLSAIQIHIVRLNV' A
#
# COMPACT_ATOMS: atom_id res chain seq x y z
N ILE A 1 14.31 -0.55 -3.80
CA ILE A 1 12.98 -0.65 -4.48
C ILE A 1 11.91 -0.54 -3.41
N TYR A 2 10.78 0.12 -3.70
CA TYR A 2 9.67 0.20 -2.76
C TYR A 2 8.46 -0.56 -3.27
N ILE A 3 7.86 -1.38 -2.41
CA ILE A 3 6.53 -1.95 -2.60
C ILE A 3 5.59 -1.18 -1.69
N HIS A 4 4.58 -0.55 -2.28
CA HIS A 4 3.51 0.12 -1.54
C HIS A 4 2.25 -0.74 -1.59
N GLY A 5 1.67 -1.00 -0.42
CA GLY A 5 0.35 -1.64 -0.29
C GLY A 5 -0.60 -0.70 0.43
N LEU A 6 -1.81 -0.56 -0.09
CA LEU A 6 -2.90 0.22 0.48
C LEU A 6 -4.15 -0.66 0.64
N GLY A 7 -4.77 -0.65 1.82
CA GLY A 7 -6.03 -1.35 2.08
C GLY A 7 -6.00 -2.84 1.69
N SER A 8 -6.82 -3.25 0.72
CA SER A 8 -6.95 -4.65 0.30
C SER A 8 -5.66 -5.25 -0.30
N SER A 9 -4.73 -4.41 -0.78
CA SER A 9 -3.47 -4.87 -1.39
C SER A 9 -2.37 -5.19 -0.37
N LEU A 10 -2.58 -4.91 0.93
CA LEU A 10 -1.58 -5.14 1.98
C LEU A 10 -1.05 -6.57 2.00
N ASN A 11 -1.95 -7.56 1.96
CA ASN A 11 -1.56 -8.97 1.98
C ASN A 11 -0.69 -9.31 0.75
N ARG A 12 -1.10 -8.88 -0.45
CA ARG A 12 -0.34 -9.12 -1.69
C ARG A 12 1.03 -8.46 -1.66
N ALA A 13 1.14 -7.24 -1.13
CA ALA A 13 2.41 -6.54 -0.97
C ALA A 13 3.39 -7.31 -0.07
N VAL A 14 2.90 -7.85 1.05
CA VAL A 14 3.71 -8.66 1.98
C VAL A 14 4.12 -9.99 1.35
N VAL A 15 3.19 -10.71 0.72
CA VAL A 15 3.50 -11.98 0.04
C VAL A 15 4.54 -11.77 -1.05
N LEU A 16 4.40 -10.72 -1.86
CA LEU A 16 5.39 -10.38 -2.88
C LEU A 16 6.77 -10.09 -2.28
N ALA A 17 6.84 -9.29 -1.22
CA ALA A 17 8.11 -8.97 -0.57
C ALA A 17 8.81 -10.20 0.02
N LEU A 18 8.03 -11.11 0.64
CA LEU A 18 8.56 -12.37 1.17
C LEU A 18 9.09 -13.27 0.06
N GLU A 19 8.38 -13.37 -1.07
CA GLU A 19 8.83 -14.20 -2.18
C GLU A 19 10.11 -13.65 -2.85
N VAL A 20 10.22 -12.32 -2.95
CA VAL A 20 11.45 -11.66 -3.38
C VAL A 20 12.59 -11.94 -2.39
N GLN A 21 12.34 -11.84 -1.08
CA GLN A 21 13.35 -12.17 -0.06
C GLN A 21 13.85 -13.62 -0.17
N LYS A 22 12.96 -14.59 -0.40
CA LYS A 22 13.35 -15.99 -0.62
C LYS A 22 14.15 -16.21 -1.91
N THR A 23 13.86 -15.45 -2.96
CA THR A 23 14.54 -15.59 -4.25
C THR A 23 15.97 -15.03 -4.19
N PHE A 24 16.17 -13.97 -3.40
CA PHE A 24 17.42 -13.23 -3.28
C PHE A 24 18.04 -13.35 -1.88
N THR A 25 17.95 -14.54 -1.27
CA THR A 25 18.44 -14.84 0.08
C THR A 25 19.84 -14.27 0.33
N ASP A 26 20.03 -13.62 1.47
CA ASP A 26 21.28 -12.99 1.93
C ASP A 26 21.85 -11.87 1.03
N THR A 27 21.19 -11.53 -0.08
CA THR A 27 21.61 -10.42 -0.96
C THR A 27 20.76 -9.16 -0.80
N ILE A 28 19.62 -9.26 -0.10
CA ILE A 28 18.70 -8.15 0.15
C ILE A 28 18.20 -8.11 1.60
N SER A 29 17.83 -6.92 2.07
CA SER A 29 17.10 -6.69 3.32
C SER A 29 15.78 -5.96 3.06
N LEU A 30 14.82 -6.16 3.96
CA LEU A 30 13.51 -5.52 3.93
C LEU A 30 13.40 -4.55 5.10
N ASN A 31 13.11 -3.27 4.82
CA ASN A 31 12.70 -2.30 5.83
C ASN A 31 11.21 -1.99 5.63
N ILE A 32 10.40 -2.27 6.64
CA ILE A 32 8.94 -2.22 6.57
C ILE A 32 8.44 -1.10 7.47
N THR A 33 7.61 -0.22 6.91
CA THR A 33 6.97 0.88 7.66
C THR A 33 5.47 0.86 7.39
N THR A 34 4.68 1.12 8.43
CA THR A 34 3.23 1.28 8.32
C THR A 34 2.87 2.75 8.40
N SER A 35 1.76 3.13 7.77
CA SER A 35 1.23 4.49 7.81
C SER A 35 -0.28 4.49 7.57
N THR A 36 -0.90 5.63 7.84
CA THR A 36 -2.29 5.91 7.47
C THR A 36 -2.29 6.87 6.29
N VAL A 37 -2.97 6.50 5.21
CA VAL A 37 -3.14 7.34 4.01
C VAL A 37 -4.61 7.77 3.94
N ASN A 38 -4.86 9.07 3.92
CA ASN A 38 -6.21 9.61 3.72
C ASN A 38 -6.54 9.58 2.22
N VAL A 39 -7.63 8.89 1.87
CA VAL A 39 -8.15 8.82 0.51
C VAL A 39 -9.44 9.63 0.44
N THR A 40 -9.57 10.40 -0.65
CA THR A 40 -10.77 11.18 -0.95
C THR A 40 -11.47 10.50 -2.12
N ASP A 41 -12.73 10.10 -1.93
CA ASP A 41 -13.60 9.59 -2.99
C ASP A 41 -14.65 10.66 -3.34
N ASP A 42 -14.90 10.89 -4.62
CA ASP A 42 -16.05 11.68 -5.08
C ASP A 42 -17.28 10.76 -5.17
N LEU A 43 -18.41 11.23 -4.65
CA LEU A 43 -19.68 10.51 -4.64
C LEU A 43 -20.68 11.18 -5.57
N PHE A 44 -21.09 10.44 -6.60
CA PHE A 44 -22.13 10.89 -7.51
C PHE A 44 -23.52 10.57 -6.94
N PRO A 45 -24.45 11.53 -6.97
CA PRO A 45 -25.80 11.33 -6.48
C PRO A 45 -26.58 10.38 -7.40
N LEU A 46 -27.57 9.69 -6.84
CA LEU A 46 -28.46 8.79 -7.58
C LEU A 46 -29.71 9.51 -8.15
N SER A 47 -29.92 10.76 -7.77
CA SER A 47 -31.02 11.62 -8.21
C SER A 47 -30.51 13.04 -8.34
N ASP A 48 -31.05 13.79 -9.30
CA ASP A 48 -30.70 15.19 -9.57
C ASP A 48 -31.11 16.14 -8.42
N GLU A 49 -31.86 15.64 -7.43
CA GLU A 49 -32.22 16.38 -6.21
C GLU A 49 -31.07 16.47 -5.19
N PHE A 50 -30.00 15.71 -5.37
CA PHE A 50 -28.84 15.70 -4.46
C PHE A 50 -27.58 16.24 -5.13
N GLU A 51 -26.73 16.88 -4.33
CA GLU A 51 -25.44 17.39 -4.76
C GLU A 51 -24.34 16.31 -4.76
N MET A 52 -23.24 16.58 -5.47
CA MET A 52 -22.04 15.75 -5.36
C MET A 52 -21.51 15.72 -3.92
N GLY A 53 -21.19 14.52 -3.43
CA GLY A 53 -20.61 14.31 -2.12
C GLY A 53 -19.10 14.07 -2.20
N ILE A 54 -18.40 14.34 -1.09
CA ILE A 54 -17.00 13.95 -0.91
C ILE A 54 -16.92 13.02 0.30
N ARG A 55 -16.19 11.91 0.17
CA ARG A 55 -15.91 11.00 1.30
C ARG A 55 -14.42 10.89 1.54
N ASN A 56 -14.00 11.32 2.72
CA ASN A 56 -12.65 11.07 3.22
C ASN A 56 -12.62 9.79 4.03
N ARG A 57 -11.72 8.87 3.69
CA ARG A 57 -11.50 7.64 4.47
C ARG A 57 -10.00 7.38 4.70
N PRO A 58 -9.58 7.18 5.96
CA PRO A 58 -8.23 6.73 6.25
C PRO A 58 -8.09 5.25 5.87
N LEU A 59 -7.02 4.90 5.16
CA LEU A 59 -6.65 3.53 4.83
C LEU A 59 -5.28 3.19 5.42
N SER A 60 -5.16 1.99 5.96
CA SER A 60 -3.87 1.44 6.35
C SER A 60 -2.99 1.21 5.13
N ALA A 61 -1.73 1.59 5.24
CA ALA A 61 -0.72 1.43 4.20
C ALA A 61 0.55 0.79 4.76
N ILE A 62 1.23 0.03 3.90
CA ILE A 62 2.56 -0.53 4.13
C ILE A 62 3.51 -0.01 3.06
N GLN A 63 4.73 0.29 3.47
CA GLN A 63 5.85 0.63 2.59
C GLN A 63 6.96 -0.37 2.89
N ILE A 64 7.35 -1.15 1.90
CA ILE A 64 8.41 -2.15 2.02
C ILE A 64 9.58 -1.71 1.16
N HIS A 65 10.62 -1.23 1.80
CA HIS A 65 11.87 -0.87 1.15
C HIS A 65 12.78 -2.09 1.05
N ILE A 66 12.97 -2.59 -0.16
CA ILE A 66 13.92 -3.64 -0.48
C ILE A 66 15.26 -3.00 -0.80
N VAL A 67 16.28 -3.34 -0.01
CA VAL A 67 17.64 -2.80 -0.10
C VAL A 67 18.60 -3.92 -0.46
N ARG A 68 19.49 -3.67 -1.43
CA ARG A 68 20.59 -4.59 -1.73
C ARG A 68 21.63 -4.50 -0.63
N LEU A 69 22.08 -5.65 -0.13
CA LEU A 69 23.21 -5.73 0.78
C LEU A 69 24.51 -5.67 -0.04
N ASN A 70 25.43 -4.80 0.37
CA ASN A 70 26.80 -4.82 -0.15
C ASN A 70 27.54 -5.89 0.63
N VAL A 71 27.51 -7.12 0.11
CA VAL A 71 28.30 -8.26 0.58
C VAL A 71 29.67 -8.21 -0.07
#